data_AF-A0A519GZG2-F1
#
_entry.id   AF-A0A519GZG2-F1
#
_cell.length_a   1.000
_cell.length_b   1.000
_cell.length_c   1.000
_cell.angle_alpha   90.00
_cell.angle_beta   90.00
_cell.angle_gamma   90.00
#
_symmetry.space_group_name_H-M   'P 1'
#
loop_
_entity.id
_entity.type
_entity.pdbx_description
1 polymer ?
#
loop_
_entity_poly.entity_id
_entity_poly.type
_entity_poly.pdbx_seq_one_letter_code
_entity_poly.pdbx_strand_id
1 'polypeptide(L)'
;MSLTAHTPATVIGEPEVVEDGRPLAAQPAWLGLKDAATTLQALQSQDGSVADPADHAAAAGHVETITRAIAALAPLFPHDADYLAASIRDFERWVDAGFAVPDFLDSLSAFQPQQHRVDGLAHLVVFPMYTQNGSRNRYVEAVLVEVIWPEFISDLETTYTNRLFVSLRLLDFTPGYDTNSAVLFPETVAMREIPTFTWGAIFQDREAARYRRVVRAASEITKLDLPADAARMLDDQALTEKTFVMWGGRE
;
A
#
# COMPACT_ATOMS: atom_id res chain seq x y z
N MET A 1 1.27 -22.91 -57.35
CA MET A 1 0.65 -23.05 -56.02
C MET A 1 0.65 -21.68 -55.38
N SER A 2 -0.54 -21.14 -55.16
CA SER A 2 -0.81 -19.84 -54.54
C SER A 2 -0.84 -20.02 -53.03
N LEU A 3 -0.17 -19.13 -52.28
CA LEU A 3 -0.44 -18.90 -50.85
C LEU A 3 -0.19 -17.42 -50.55
N THR A 4 -1.24 -16.63 -50.74
CA THR A 4 -1.45 -15.35 -50.05
C THR A 4 -1.47 -15.58 -48.54
N ALA A 5 -0.67 -14.81 -47.79
CA ALA A 5 -0.79 -14.73 -46.33
C ALA A 5 -1.12 -13.28 -45.93
N HIS A 6 -2.21 -13.19 -45.18
CA HIS A 6 -2.92 -12.03 -44.66
C HIS A 6 -2.02 -11.09 -43.84
N THR A 7 -2.10 -9.79 -44.10
CA THR A 7 -1.74 -8.75 -43.13
C THR A 7 -2.91 -8.57 -42.16
N PRO A 8 -2.73 -8.69 -40.84
CA PRO A 8 -3.79 -8.33 -39.90
C PRO A 8 -3.92 -6.81 -39.85
N ALA A 9 -5.11 -6.32 -40.16
CA ALA A 9 -5.51 -4.94 -39.97
C ALA A 9 -5.71 -4.67 -38.47
N THR A 10 -5.03 -3.67 -37.95
CA THR A 10 -5.22 -3.17 -36.59
C THR A 10 -6.58 -2.47 -36.53
N VAL A 11 -7.52 -3.05 -35.78
CA VAL A 11 -8.83 -2.44 -35.50
C VAL A 11 -8.61 -1.35 -34.45
N ILE A 12 -8.98 -0.12 -34.81
CA ILE A 12 -8.94 1.07 -33.95
C ILE A 12 -10.22 1.07 -33.10
N GLY A 13 -10.09 1.04 -31.77
CA GLY A 13 -11.18 1.39 -30.86
C GLY A 13 -11.44 0.42 -29.70
N GLU A 14 -10.49 0.30 -28.78
CA GLU A 14 -10.74 -0.13 -27.39
C GLU A 14 -9.87 0.76 -26.47
N PRO A 15 -10.32 1.12 -25.25
CA PRO A 15 -9.51 1.95 -24.36
C PRO A 15 -8.19 1.22 -24.11
N GLU A 16 -7.09 1.96 -24.17
CA GLU A 16 -5.72 1.49 -23.96
C GLU A 16 -5.64 0.72 -22.63
N VAL A 17 -5.80 -0.59 -22.69
CA VAL A 17 -5.65 -1.49 -21.56
C VAL A 17 -4.18 -1.40 -21.18
N VAL A 18 -3.90 -1.10 -19.92
CA VAL A 18 -2.56 -0.88 -19.36
C VAL A 18 -1.81 -2.22 -19.28
N GLU A 19 -1.56 -2.87 -20.43
CA GLU A 19 -0.77 -4.09 -20.57
C GLU A 19 0.67 -3.80 -21.04
N ASP A 20 1.23 -2.63 -20.71
CA ASP A 20 2.52 -2.22 -21.25
C ASP A 20 3.74 -2.93 -20.58
N GLY A 21 3.50 -4.01 -19.81
CA GLY A 21 4.53 -4.86 -19.18
C GLY A 21 5.45 -4.16 -18.18
N ARG A 22 5.20 -2.87 -17.88
CA ARG A 22 6.03 -2.05 -17.00
C ARG A 22 5.86 -2.48 -15.54
N PRO A 23 6.92 -2.38 -14.70
CA PRO A 23 6.79 -2.52 -13.25
C PRO A 23 5.75 -1.54 -12.69
N LEU A 24 5.01 -1.93 -11.65
CA LEU A 24 3.94 -1.11 -11.04
C LEU A 24 4.42 0.29 -10.65
N ALA A 25 5.60 0.40 -10.03
CA ALA A 25 6.22 1.67 -9.63
C ALA A 25 6.64 2.56 -10.81
N ALA A 26 6.69 2.03 -12.03
CA ALA A 26 7.02 2.76 -13.25
C ALA A 26 5.77 3.07 -14.11
N GLN A 27 4.57 2.68 -13.64
CA GLN A 27 3.33 2.99 -14.35
C GLN A 27 3.09 4.52 -14.34
N PRO A 28 2.80 5.16 -15.49
CA PRO A 28 2.54 6.59 -15.54
C PRO A 28 1.39 7.03 -14.61
N ALA A 29 0.34 6.20 -14.52
CA ALA A 29 -0.78 6.44 -13.61
C ALA A 29 -0.33 6.45 -12.14
N TRP A 30 0.55 5.54 -11.74
CA TRP A 30 1.11 5.52 -10.38
C TRP A 30 1.95 6.77 -10.10
N LEU A 31 2.83 7.16 -11.02
CA LEU A 31 3.65 8.37 -10.85
C LEU A 31 2.78 9.62 -10.72
N GLY A 32 1.72 9.74 -11.53
CA GLY A 32 0.76 10.83 -11.44
C GLY A 32 -0.06 10.81 -10.14
N LEU A 33 -0.46 9.64 -9.66
CA LEU A 33 -1.14 9.46 -8.38
C LEU A 33 -0.25 9.94 -7.23
N LYS A 34 1.00 9.46 -7.20
CA LYS A 34 1.97 9.81 -6.16
C LYS A 34 2.25 11.31 -6.12
N ASP A 35 2.44 11.94 -7.27
CA ASP A 35 2.66 13.39 -7.38
C ASP A 35 1.44 14.21 -6.94
N ALA A 36 0.23 13.83 -7.39
CA ALA A 36 -1.00 14.51 -7.02
C ALA A 36 -1.30 14.36 -5.52
N ALA A 37 -1.14 13.16 -4.96
CA ALA A 37 -1.29 12.92 -3.53
C ALA A 37 -0.30 13.76 -2.72
N THR A 38 0.98 13.77 -3.11
CA THR A 38 2.04 14.55 -2.44
C THR A 38 1.77 16.06 -2.50
N THR A 39 1.33 16.57 -3.64
CA THR A 39 1.03 18.00 -3.80
C THR A 39 -0.21 18.41 -2.99
N LEU A 40 -1.24 17.55 -2.95
CA LEU A 40 -2.45 17.77 -2.16
C LEU A 40 -2.14 17.92 -0.66
N GLN A 41 -1.13 17.24 -0.12
CA GLN A 41 -0.78 17.31 1.30
C GLN A 41 -0.47 18.75 1.77
N ALA A 42 0.05 19.60 0.89
CA ALA A 42 0.34 21.00 1.20
C ALA A 42 -0.92 21.83 1.46
N LEU A 43 -2.08 21.39 0.96
CA LEU A 43 -3.38 22.03 1.13
C LEU A 43 -4.15 21.46 2.33
N GLN A 44 -3.73 20.31 2.85
CA GLN A 44 -4.44 19.60 3.92
C GLN A 44 -4.06 20.12 5.30
N SER A 45 -5.07 20.23 6.17
CA SER A 45 -4.94 20.42 7.60
C SER A 45 -4.57 19.11 8.30
N GLN A 46 -4.29 19.17 9.61
CA GLN A 46 -3.90 18.00 10.40
C GLN A 46 -4.93 16.87 10.36
N ASP A 47 -6.22 17.18 10.36
CA ASP A 47 -7.31 16.20 10.29
C ASP A 47 -7.60 15.69 8.88
N GLY A 48 -6.86 16.18 7.88
CA GLY A 48 -6.98 15.81 6.48
C GLY A 48 -7.92 16.71 5.67
N SER A 49 -8.68 17.61 6.29
CA SER A 49 -9.55 18.57 5.58
C SER A 49 -8.76 19.61 4.78
N VAL A 50 -9.39 20.27 3.81
CA VAL A 50 -8.84 21.48 3.15
C VAL A 50 -9.64 22.68 3.65
N ALA A 51 -9.08 23.38 4.63
CA ALA A 51 -9.82 24.36 5.42
C ALA A 51 -10.09 25.68 4.67
N ASP A 52 -9.17 26.10 3.77
CA ASP A 52 -9.34 27.32 2.99
C ASP A 52 -10.16 27.04 1.71
N PRO A 53 -11.35 27.64 1.56
CA PRO A 53 -12.15 27.49 0.34
C PRO A 53 -11.44 27.96 -0.94
N ALA A 54 -10.44 28.84 -0.83
CA ALA A 54 -9.64 29.26 -1.98
C ALA A 54 -8.81 28.10 -2.59
N ASP A 55 -8.46 27.10 -1.77
CA ASP A 55 -7.67 25.95 -2.19
C ASP A 55 -8.53 24.81 -2.76
N HIS A 56 -9.86 24.85 -2.60
CA HIS A 56 -10.77 23.76 -3.01
C HIS A 56 -10.69 23.43 -4.49
N ALA A 57 -10.54 24.44 -5.37
CA ALA A 57 -10.41 24.21 -6.81
C ALA A 57 -9.11 23.46 -7.15
N ALA A 58 -8.00 23.81 -6.48
CA ALA A 58 -6.72 23.13 -6.67
C ALA A 58 -6.77 21.71 -6.10
N ALA A 59 -7.31 21.54 -4.89
CA ALA A 59 -7.51 20.24 -4.26
C ALA A 59 -8.38 19.31 -5.13
N ALA A 60 -9.45 19.83 -5.75
CA ALA A 60 -10.30 19.06 -6.66
C ALA A 60 -9.54 18.56 -7.89
N GLY A 61 -8.65 19.36 -8.47
CA GLY A 61 -7.80 18.93 -9.59
C GLY A 61 -6.82 17.81 -9.20
N HIS A 62 -6.29 17.83 -7.98
CA HIS A 62 -5.47 16.74 -7.46
C HIS A 62 -6.30 15.47 -7.22
N VAL A 63 -7.49 15.59 -6.61
CA VAL A 63 -8.39 14.45 -6.41
C VAL A 63 -8.82 13.83 -7.74
N GLU A 64 -9.16 14.62 -8.76
CA GLU A 64 -9.48 14.14 -10.11
C GLU A 64 -8.31 13.35 -10.73
N THR A 65 -7.08 13.79 -10.50
CA THR A 65 -5.88 13.07 -10.95
C THR A 65 -5.72 11.74 -10.22
N ILE A 66 -5.94 11.74 -8.89
CA ILE A 66 -5.87 10.53 -8.06
C ILE A 66 -6.94 9.51 -8.50
N THR A 67 -8.21 9.90 -8.62
CA THR A 67 -9.30 8.98 -8.97
C THR A 67 -9.14 8.41 -10.37
N ARG A 68 -8.72 9.22 -11.34
CA ARG A 68 -8.40 8.75 -12.71
C ARG A 68 -7.22 7.78 -12.72
N ALA A 69 -6.20 8.02 -11.90
CA ALA A 69 -5.08 7.10 -11.78
C ALA A 69 -5.48 5.79 -11.10
N ILE A 70 -6.32 5.83 -10.05
CA ILE A 70 -6.90 4.62 -9.44
C ILE A 70 -7.68 3.82 -10.50
N ALA A 71 -8.54 4.47 -11.27
CA ALA A 71 -9.32 3.80 -12.32
C ALA A 71 -8.42 3.16 -13.41
N ALA A 72 -7.33 3.84 -13.80
CA ALA A 72 -6.38 3.32 -14.77
C ALA A 72 -5.55 2.14 -14.24
N LEU A 73 -5.24 2.12 -12.94
CA LEU A 73 -4.47 1.06 -12.30
C LEU A 73 -5.34 -0.13 -11.87
N ALA A 74 -6.63 0.06 -11.61
CA ALA A 74 -7.54 -0.96 -11.09
C ALA A 74 -7.54 -2.30 -11.86
N PRO A 75 -7.43 -2.34 -13.21
CA PRO A 75 -7.32 -3.60 -13.94
C PRO A 75 -6.11 -4.47 -13.55
N LEU A 76 -5.06 -3.88 -12.97
CA LEU A 76 -3.88 -4.59 -12.48
C LEU A 76 -4.11 -5.23 -11.09
N PHE A 77 -5.22 -4.90 -10.42
CA PHE A 77 -5.57 -5.35 -9.06
C PHE A 77 -7.00 -5.91 -9.02
N PRO A 78 -7.32 -6.96 -9.79
CA PRO A 78 -8.69 -7.47 -9.90
C PRO A 78 -9.27 -7.96 -8.56
N HIS A 79 -8.42 -8.43 -7.65
CA HIS A 79 -8.81 -8.84 -6.29
C HIS A 79 -9.23 -7.68 -5.38
N ASP A 80 -8.85 -6.45 -5.73
CA ASP A 80 -9.17 -5.23 -4.98
C ASP A 80 -10.20 -4.35 -5.70
N ALA A 81 -10.87 -4.84 -6.76
CA ALA A 81 -11.73 -4.03 -7.62
C ALA A 81 -12.84 -3.29 -6.84
N ASP A 82 -13.49 -3.96 -5.89
CA ASP A 82 -14.53 -3.35 -5.05
C ASP A 82 -13.98 -2.25 -4.14
N TYR A 83 -12.78 -2.45 -3.60
CA TYR A 83 -12.06 -1.47 -2.80
C TYR A 83 -11.70 -0.24 -3.63
N LEU A 84 -11.07 -0.42 -4.79
CA LEU A 84 -10.63 0.70 -5.62
C LEU A 84 -11.82 1.50 -6.15
N ALA A 85 -12.92 0.83 -6.49
CA ALA A 85 -14.17 1.50 -6.86
C ALA A 85 -14.79 2.26 -5.67
N ALA A 86 -14.74 1.71 -4.45
CA ALA A 86 -15.19 2.41 -3.25
C ALA A 86 -14.30 3.62 -2.92
N SER A 87 -12.99 3.51 -3.11
CA SER A 87 -12.02 4.59 -2.87
C SER A 87 -12.30 5.79 -3.75
N ILE A 88 -12.56 5.57 -5.06
CA ILE A 88 -12.98 6.63 -5.97
C ILE A 88 -14.25 7.35 -5.47
N ARG A 89 -15.26 6.59 -5.04
CA ARG A 89 -16.52 7.17 -4.53
C ARG A 89 -16.33 7.94 -3.22
N ASP A 90 -15.42 7.52 -2.34
CA ASP A 90 -15.08 8.25 -1.11
C ASP A 90 -14.42 9.59 -1.43
N PHE A 91 -13.49 9.61 -2.40
CA PHE A 91 -12.87 10.84 -2.90
C PHE A 91 -13.89 11.80 -3.51
N GLU A 92 -14.78 11.32 -4.37
CA GLU A 92 -15.84 12.14 -4.98
C GLU A 92 -16.75 12.77 -3.91
N ARG A 93 -17.18 11.99 -2.91
CA ARG A 93 -17.97 12.53 -1.79
C ARG A 93 -17.22 13.55 -0.96
N TRP A 94 -15.91 13.35 -0.76
CA TRP A 94 -15.09 14.30 -0.01
C TRP A 94 -14.98 15.65 -0.74
N VAL A 95 -14.89 15.64 -2.07
CA VAL A 95 -14.96 16.84 -2.91
C VAL A 95 -16.35 17.49 -2.81
N ASP A 96 -17.42 16.71 -2.97
CA ASP A 96 -18.81 17.21 -2.89
C ASP A 96 -19.16 17.80 -1.52
N ALA A 97 -18.54 17.30 -0.46
CA ALA A 97 -18.67 17.81 0.90
C ALA A 97 -17.83 19.08 1.16
N GLY A 98 -17.14 19.62 0.14
CA GLY A 98 -16.32 20.81 0.26
C GLY A 98 -15.05 20.59 1.08
N PHE A 99 -14.41 19.42 0.92
CA PHE A 99 -13.17 19.04 1.61
C PHE A 99 -13.24 19.17 3.14
N ALA A 100 -14.38 18.79 3.73
CA ALA A 100 -14.52 18.60 5.18
C ALA A 100 -13.54 17.54 5.71
N VAL A 101 -13.64 17.14 6.98
CA VAL A 101 -12.85 16.00 7.49
C VAL A 101 -13.18 14.75 6.65
N PRO A 102 -12.18 14.07 6.07
CA PRO A 102 -12.43 12.95 5.17
C PRO A 102 -13.06 11.76 5.90
N ASP A 103 -13.96 11.06 5.19
CA ASP A 103 -14.58 9.82 5.63
C ASP A 103 -14.42 8.76 4.54
N PHE A 104 -13.51 7.80 4.79
CA PHE A 104 -13.17 6.72 3.86
C PHE A 104 -13.61 5.35 4.40
N LEU A 105 -14.64 5.32 5.25
CA LEU A 105 -15.10 4.08 5.89
C LEU A 105 -15.54 3.02 4.87
N ASP A 106 -16.13 3.43 3.74
CA ASP A 106 -16.66 2.49 2.76
C ASP A 106 -15.52 1.76 2.03
N SER A 107 -14.50 2.49 1.57
CA SER A 107 -13.30 1.87 0.98
C SER A 107 -12.47 1.12 2.00
N LEU A 108 -12.35 1.62 3.24
CA LEU A 108 -11.69 0.89 4.33
C LEU A 108 -12.34 -0.47 4.60
N SER A 109 -13.68 -0.52 4.59
CA SER A 109 -14.44 -1.75 4.78
C SER A 109 -14.31 -2.70 3.59
N ALA A 110 -14.18 -2.18 2.37
CA ALA A 110 -14.00 -3.00 1.16
C ALA A 110 -12.57 -3.55 1.01
N PHE A 111 -11.55 -2.90 1.59
CA PHE A 111 -10.18 -3.38 1.54
C PHE A 111 -9.97 -4.58 2.47
N GLN A 112 -9.80 -5.77 1.89
CA GLN A 112 -9.71 -7.04 2.62
C GLN A 112 -8.43 -7.81 2.25
N PRO A 113 -7.23 -7.26 2.50
CA PRO A 113 -5.95 -7.88 2.10
C PRO A 113 -5.70 -9.22 2.80
N GLN A 114 -6.25 -9.43 4.00
CA GLN A 114 -6.12 -10.68 4.73
C GLN A 114 -6.82 -11.87 4.06
N GLN A 115 -7.74 -11.62 3.12
CA GLN A 115 -8.35 -12.66 2.30
C GLN A 115 -7.45 -13.10 1.13
N HIS A 116 -6.37 -12.35 0.86
CA HIS A 116 -5.52 -12.50 -0.31
C HIS A 116 -4.04 -12.67 0.06
N ARG A 117 -3.77 -13.59 1.00
CA ARG A 117 -2.41 -13.94 1.49
C ARG A 117 -1.63 -14.80 0.48
N VAL A 118 -1.36 -14.22 -0.70
CA VAL A 118 -0.65 -14.87 -1.80
C VAL A 118 0.71 -14.21 -1.99
N ASP A 119 1.80 -14.98 -1.92
CA ASP A 119 3.15 -14.45 -2.09
C ASP A 119 3.30 -13.69 -3.41
N GLY A 120 3.85 -12.48 -3.35
CA GLY A 120 4.04 -11.63 -4.53
C GLY A 120 2.77 -10.92 -5.02
N LEU A 121 1.62 -11.10 -4.37
CA LEU A 121 0.40 -10.37 -4.75
C LEU A 121 0.53 -8.90 -4.37
N ALA A 122 0.34 -8.02 -5.34
CA ALA A 122 0.44 -6.59 -5.13
C ALA A 122 -0.91 -5.96 -4.77
N HIS A 123 -0.87 -4.86 -4.02
CA HIS A 123 -2.02 -3.99 -3.76
C HIS A 123 -1.65 -2.52 -3.99
N LEU A 124 -2.62 -1.74 -4.48
CA LEU A 124 -2.57 -0.28 -4.49
C LEU A 124 -3.40 0.21 -3.31
N VAL A 125 -2.78 0.85 -2.32
CA VAL A 125 -3.50 1.37 -1.13
C VAL A 125 -3.45 2.88 -1.14
N VAL A 126 -4.61 3.54 -1.09
CA VAL A 126 -4.75 5.00 -1.07
C VAL A 126 -5.78 5.40 -0.02
N PHE A 127 -5.36 6.18 0.98
CA PHE A 127 -6.23 6.66 2.06
C PHE A 127 -5.76 8.01 2.63
N PRO A 128 -6.68 8.85 3.13
CA PRO A 128 -6.35 9.89 4.09
C PRO A 128 -6.03 9.25 5.44
N MET A 129 -4.75 9.19 5.81
CA MET A 129 -4.30 8.50 7.01
C MET A 129 -3.06 9.14 7.62
N TYR A 130 -2.83 8.89 8.91
CA TYR A 130 -1.54 9.19 9.52
C TYR A 130 -0.62 7.98 9.49
N THR A 131 0.67 8.20 9.69
CA THR A 131 1.69 7.13 9.70
C THR A 131 2.27 6.95 11.10
N GLN A 132 2.24 5.73 11.64
CA GLN A 132 2.84 5.45 12.94
C GLN A 132 4.36 5.67 12.90
N ASN A 133 4.95 6.31 13.91
CA ASN A 133 6.36 6.72 13.92
C ASN A 133 6.77 7.63 12.73
N GLY A 134 5.80 8.30 12.10
CA GLY A 134 5.97 9.31 11.06
C GLY A 134 5.14 10.55 11.34
N SER A 135 4.39 11.02 10.33
CA SER A 135 3.47 12.15 10.47
C SER A 135 2.21 11.78 11.26
N ARG A 136 1.74 12.71 12.10
CA ARG A 136 0.44 12.64 12.80
C ARG A 136 -0.70 13.28 12.00
N ASN A 137 -0.40 13.88 10.85
CA ASN A 137 -1.40 14.51 9.99
C ASN A 137 -2.05 13.45 9.11
N ARG A 138 -3.37 13.52 8.91
CA ARG A 138 -4.15 12.59 8.08
C ARG A 138 -4.10 13.00 6.61
N TYR A 139 -2.91 13.00 6.04
CA TYR A 139 -2.71 13.31 4.63
C TYR A 139 -3.17 12.16 3.74
N VAL A 140 -3.50 12.48 2.48
CA VAL A 140 -3.69 11.45 1.47
C VAL A 140 -2.34 10.82 1.19
N GLU A 141 -2.21 9.57 1.59
CA GLU A 141 -1.03 8.74 1.41
C GLU A 141 -1.37 7.59 0.46
N ALA A 142 -0.41 7.22 -0.38
CA ALA A 142 -0.52 6.12 -1.33
C ALA A 142 0.70 5.22 -1.26
N VAL A 143 0.47 3.92 -1.22
CA VAL A 143 1.53 2.90 -1.21
C VAL A 143 1.22 1.79 -2.22
N LEU A 144 2.24 1.39 -2.97
CA LEU A 144 2.27 0.12 -3.66
C LEU A 144 2.95 -0.89 -2.75
N VAL A 145 2.25 -1.98 -2.47
CA VAL A 145 2.71 -3.02 -1.55
C VAL A 145 2.64 -4.37 -2.20
N GLU A 146 3.48 -5.29 -1.75
CA GLU A 146 3.50 -6.68 -2.17
C GLU A 146 3.39 -7.58 -0.93
N VAL A 147 2.55 -8.61 -1.00
CA VAL A 147 2.39 -9.60 0.05
C VAL A 147 3.62 -10.51 0.13
N ILE A 148 4.12 -10.71 1.36
CA ILE A 148 5.19 -11.69 1.65
C ILE A 148 4.55 -12.88 2.36
N TRP A 149 4.23 -13.93 1.61
CA TRP A 149 3.55 -15.13 2.11
C TRP A 149 4.14 -16.43 1.52
N PRO A 150 5.44 -16.69 1.74
CA PRO A 150 6.12 -17.84 1.14
C PRO A 150 5.47 -19.16 1.56
N GLU A 151 5.62 -20.19 0.72
CA GLU A 151 4.94 -21.50 0.88
C GLU A 151 4.97 -22.06 2.31
N PHE A 152 6.13 -22.04 2.98
CA PHE A 152 6.24 -22.57 4.35
C PHE A 152 5.38 -21.81 5.39
N ILE A 153 5.07 -20.52 5.15
CA ILE A 153 4.16 -19.73 5.98
C ILE A 153 2.72 -20.15 5.70
N SER A 154 2.37 -20.36 4.42
CA SER A 154 1.06 -20.90 4.04
C SER A 154 0.80 -22.25 4.73
N ASP A 155 1.81 -23.13 4.79
CA ASP A 155 1.72 -24.40 5.52
C ASP A 155 1.55 -24.17 7.03
N LEU A 156 2.33 -23.26 7.61
CA LEU A 156 2.29 -22.96 9.04
C LEU A 156 0.95 -22.38 9.50
N GLU A 157 0.31 -21.56 8.66
CA GLU A 157 -0.98 -20.92 8.93
C GLU A 157 -2.11 -21.94 9.16
N THR A 158 -1.99 -23.14 8.57
CA THR A 158 -2.94 -24.25 8.82
C THR A 158 -2.91 -24.74 10.27
N THR A 159 -1.83 -24.46 11.01
CA THR A 159 -1.62 -24.88 12.40
C THR A 159 -1.74 -23.70 13.38
N TYR A 160 -1.27 -22.51 13.00
CA TYR A 160 -1.31 -21.30 13.82
C TYR A 160 -2.01 -20.19 13.06
N THR A 161 -3.18 -19.75 13.53
CA THR A 161 -4.02 -18.82 12.79
C THR A 161 -4.10 -17.46 13.46
N ASN A 162 -3.37 -16.48 12.94
CA ASN A 162 -3.68 -15.06 13.13
C ASN A 162 -4.45 -14.56 11.90
N ARG A 163 -5.78 -14.41 12.02
CA ARG A 163 -6.67 -14.05 10.90
C ARG A 163 -6.59 -12.59 10.46
N LEU A 164 -6.02 -11.71 11.30
CA LEU A 164 -5.94 -10.28 11.02
C LEU A 164 -4.60 -9.91 10.39
N PHE A 165 -3.52 -10.62 10.74
CA PHE A 165 -2.17 -10.29 10.32
C PHE A 165 -1.96 -10.37 8.80
N VAL A 166 -1.36 -9.34 8.20
CA VAL A 166 -0.90 -9.38 6.81
C VAL A 166 0.56 -8.94 6.76
N SER A 167 1.37 -9.69 6.03
CA SER A 167 2.79 -9.40 5.86
C SER A 167 3.00 -8.77 4.50
N LEU A 168 3.52 -7.55 4.49
CA LEU A 168 3.72 -6.75 3.28
C LEU A 168 5.19 -6.32 3.16
N ARG A 169 5.59 -5.94 1.95
CA ARG A 169 6.73 -5.06 1.67
C ARG A 169 6.29 -3.87 0.83
N LEU A 170 7.07 -2.80 0.86
CA LEU A 170 6.82 -1.61 0.05
C LEU A 170 7.52 -1.72 -1.30
N LEU A 171 6.76 -1.51 -2.38
CA LEU A 171 7.29 -1.40 -3.75
C LEU A 171 7.61 0.06 -4.10
N ASP A 172 6.71 0.98 -3.74
CA ASP A 172 6.89 2.44 -3.86
C ASP A 172 5.82 3.14 -2.98
N PHE A 173 6.02 4.41 -2.62
CA PHE A 173 5.18 5.10 -1.66
C PHE A 173 5.26 6.63 -1.72
N THR A 174 4.24 7.30 -1.20
CA THR A 174 4.25 8.75 -0.91
C THR A 174 5.12 9.07 0.32
N PRO A 175 5.55 10.34 0.49
CA PRO A 175 6.53 10.73 1.51
C PRO A 175 6.17 10.42 2.96
N GLY A 176 4.89 10.24 3.33
CA GLY A 176 4.53 9.86 4.70
C GLY A 176 5.11 8.52 5.14
N TYR A 177 5.34 7.63 4.17
CA TYR A 177 6.05 6.36 4.41
C TYR A 177 7.56 6.45 4.20
N ASP A 178 8.15 7.60 3.84
CA ASP A 178 9.62 7.80 3.88
C ASP A 178 10.10 8.08 5.32
N THR A 179 9.73 7.18 6.24
CA THR A 179 9.90 7.29 7.68
C THR A 179 10.23 5.94 8.31
N ASN A 180 10.33 5.87 9.65
CA ASN A 180 10.42 4.61 10.38
C ASN A 180 9.05 3.93 10.58
N SER A 181 7.98 4.38 9.91
CA SER A 181 6.72 3.62 9.88
C SER A 181 6.95 2.24 9.27
N ALA A 182 6.47 1.20 9.93
CA ALA A 182 6.59 -0.18 9.49
C ALA A 182 5.25 -0.92 9.56
N VAL A 183 4.15 -0.17 9.61
CA VAL A 183 2.80 -0.73 9.70
C VAL A 183 1.85 0.04 8.79
N LEU A 184 0.81 -0.67 8.37
CA LEU A 184 -0.38 -0.13 7.76
C LEU A 184 -1.55 -0.70 8.55
N PHE A 185 -2.21 0.15 9.33
CA PHE A 185 -3.28 -0.25 10.24
C PHE A 185 -4.55 0.54 9.94
N PRO A 186 -5.71 -0.12 9.91
CA PRO A 186 -6.96 0.53 9.55
C PRO A 186 -7.36 1.66 10.52
N GLU A 187 -6.89 1.62 11.77
CA GLU A 187 -7.11 2.69 12.77
C GLU A 187 -6.55 4.05 12.34
N THR A 188 -5.57 4.07 11.43
CA THR A 188 -4.93 5.33 11.02
C THR A 188 -5.73 6.10 9.97
N VAL A 189 -6.67 5.43 9.31
CA VAL A 189 -7.50 5.97 8.23
C VAL A 189 -8.59 6.89 8.78
N ALA A 190 -8.90 7.97 8.05
CA ALA A 190 -9.99 8.88 8.38
C ALA A 190 -11.35 8.25 8.06
N MET A 191 -12.21 8.17 9.07
CA MET A 191 -13.49 7.45 9.02
C MET A 191 -14.50 8.10 9.97
N ARG A 192 -15.78 8.10 9.59
CA ARG A 192 -16.88 8.65 10.40
C ARG A 192 -17.11 7.92 11.73
N GLU A 193 -16.78 6.64 11.79
CA GLU A 193 -16.90 5.79 12.97
C GLU A 193 -15.89 4.64 12.90
N ILE A 194 -15.61 4.00 14.04
CA ILE A 194 -14.64 2.90 14.14
C ILE A 194 -15.35 1.58 13.78
N PRO A 195 -14.99 0.90 12.67
CA PRO A 195 -15.55 -0.41 12.33
C PRO A 195 -14.90 -1.53 13.13
N THR A 196 -15.39 -2.76 12.95
CA THR A 196 -14.61 -3.95 13.33
C THR A 196 -13.49 -4.13 12.31
N PHE A 197 -12.24 -4.04 12.76
CA PHE A 197 -11.09 -4.25 11.90
C PHE A 197 -10.88 -5.73 11.58
N THR A 198 -10.65 -6.02 10.31
CA THR A 198 -10.45 -7.38 9.80
C THR A 198 -9.01 -7.65 9.36
N TRP A 199 -8.15 -6.64 9.39
CA TRP A 199 -6.76 -6.75 8.99
C TRP A 199 -5.86 -5.79 9.77
N GLY A 200 -4.58 -6.16 9.88
CA GLY A 200 -3.50 -5.29 10.34
C GLY A 200 -2.22 -5.72 9.63
N ALA A 201 -1.60 -4.79 8.91
CA ALA A 201 -0.46 -5.11 8.06
C ALA A 201 0.86 -4.57 8.62
N ILE A 202 1.90 -5.39 8.52
CA ILE A 202 3.26 -5.05 8.93
C ILE A 202 4.18 -5.12 7.70
N PHE A 203 5.00 -4.09 7.53
CA PHE A 203 6.04 -4.03 6.51
C PHE A 203 7.26 -4.83 6.99
N GLN A 204 7.24 -6.14 6.73
CA GLN A 204 8.23 -7.07 7.26
C GLN A 204 9.60 -6.90 6.61
N ASP A 205 9.68 -6.34 5.40
CA ASP A 205 10.92 -5.85 4.80
C ASP A 205 11.61 -4.80 5.67
N ARG A 206 10.84 -3.84 6.21
CA ARG A 206 11.34 -2.77 7.08
C ARG A 206 11.70 -3.28 8.47
N GLU A 207 10.84 -4.10 9.08
CA GLU A 207 11.14 -4.68 10.39
C GLU A 207 12.38 -5.58 10.33
N ALA A 208 12.52 -6.40 9.27
CA ALA A 208 13.71 -7.20 9.05
C ALA A 208 14.96 -6.34 8.86
N ALA A 209 14.91 -5.31 8.01
CA ALA A 209 16.05 -4.41 7.79
C ALA A 209 16.45 -3.67 9.08
N ARG A 210 15.46 -3.23 9.87
CA ARG A 210 15.67 -2.58 11.15
C ARG A 210 16.31 -3.53 12.16
N TYR A 211 15.77 -4.73 12.32
CA TYR A 211 16.34 -5.77 13.18
C TYR A 211 17.80 -6.02 12.84
N ARG A 212 18.10 -6.25 11.56
CA ARG A 212 19.47 -6.50 11.08
C ARG A 212 20.43 -5.38 11.45
N ARG A 213 20.02 -4.12 11.25
CA ARG A 213 20.83 -2.94 11.57
C ARG A 213 21.03 -2.75 13.06
N VAL A 214 19.94 -2.82 13.85
CA VAL A 214 19.97 -2.52 15.29
C VAL A 214 20.70 -3.61 16.06
N VAL A 215 20.43 -4.89 15.77
CA VAL A 215 21.07 -6.01 16.48
C VAL A 215 22.56 -6.07 16.17
N ARG A 216 22.97 -5.76 14.94
CA ARG A 216 24.39 -5.64 14.58
C ARG A 216 25.09 -4.56 15.41
N ALA A 217 24.52 -3.34 15.43
CA ALA A 217 25.06 -2.25 16.24
C ALA A 217 25.11 -2.60 17.74
N ALA A 218 24.08 -3.27 18.25
CA ALA A 218 24.04 -3.71 19.65
C ALA A 218 25.15 -4.73 19.96
N SER A 219 25.37 -5.73 19.11
CA SER A 219 26.48 -6.70 19.25
C SER A 219 27.83 -6.01 19.19
N GLU A 220 28.03 -5.07 18.25
CA GLU A 220 29.28 -4.31 18.11
C GLU A 220 29.59 -3.46 19.36
N ILE A 221 28.57 -2.85 19.98
CA ILE A 221 28.72 -2.03 21.19
C ILE A 221 28.97 -2.91 22.41
N THR A 222 28.18 -3.96 22.58
CA THR A 222 28.21 -4.81 23.78
C THR A 222 29.32 -5.85 23.74
N LYS A 223 29.95 -6.07 22.58
CA LYS A 223 30.95 -7.13 22.34
C LYS A 223 30.40 -8.54 22.61
N LEU A 224 29.09 -8.71 22.50
CA LEU A 224 28.46 -10.02 22.59
C LEU A 224 28.68 -10.79 21.29
N ASP A 225 29.19 -12.01 21.44
CA ASP A 225 29.32 -12.96 20.33
C ASP A 225 27.92 -13.40 19.88
N LEU A 226 27.65 -13.26 18.59
CA LEU A 226 26.40 -13.70 17.99
C LEU A 226 26.50 -15.20 17.65
N PRO A 227 25.50 -16.02 18.05
CA PRO A 227 25.36 -17.37 17.53
C PRO A 227 25.35 -17.37 15.99
N ALA A 228 25.88 -18.42 15.37
CA ALA A 228 26.03 -18.49 13.91
C ALA A 228 24.70 -18.25 13.16
N ASP A 229 23.60 -18.81 13.66
CA ASP A 229 22.28 -18.62 13.05
C ASP A 229 21.80 -17.16 13.14
N ALA A 230 22.04 -16.49 14.26
CA ALA A 230 21.71 -15.08 14.43
C ALA A 230 22.56 -14.20 13.51
N ALA A 231 23.86 -14.45 13.41
CA ALA A 231 24.75 -13.75 12.48
C ALA A 231 24.28 -13.92 11.03
N ARG A 232 23.89 -15.13 10.62
CA ARG A 232 23.34 -15.40 9.28
C ARG A 232 22.07 -14.59 9.01
N MET A 233 21.16 -14.47 9.97
CA MET A 233 20.01 -13.58 9.83
C MET A 233 20.44 -12.12 9.63
N LEU A 234 21.39 -11.62 10.41
CA LEU A 234 21.87 -10.24 10.24
C LEU A 234 22.45 -9.98 8.85
N ASP A 235 23.03 -10.99 8.19
CA ASP A 235 23.64 -10.89 6.86
C ASP A 235 22.63 -11.12 5.71
N ASP A 236 21.50 -11.79 5.96
CA ASP A 236 20.51 -12.15 4.94
C ASP A 236 19.14 -11.50 5.19
N GLN A 237 18.79 -10.53 4.33
CA GLN A 237 17.51 -9.83 4.37
C GLN A 237 16.33 -10.79 4.17
N ALA A 238 16.38 -11.64 3.15
CA ALA A 238 15.27 -12.51 2.79
C ALA A 238 15.01 -13.57 3.87
N LEU A 239 16.08 -14.10 4.48
CA LEU A 239 15.96 -15.00 5.62
C LEU A 239 15.31 -14.29 6.82
N THR A 240 15.71 -13.05 7.11
CA THR A 240 15.16 -12.29 8.22
C THR A 240 13.69 -11.97 7.99
N GLU A 241 13.30 -11.50 6.79
CA GLU A 241 11.91 -11.26 6.41
C GLU A 241 11.05 -12.49 6.67
N LYS A 242 11.46 -13.66 6.13
CA LYS A 242 10.76 -14.94 6.34
C LYS A 242 10.58 -15.28 7.82
N THR A 243 11.60 -15.03 8.63
CA THR A 243 11.54 -15.28 10.08
C THR A 243 10.54 -14.35 10.78
N PHE A 244 10.51 -13.09 10.38
CA PHE A 244 9.58 -12.09 10.91
C PHE A 244 8.12 -12.36 10.50
N VAL A 245 7.88 -12.82 9.26
CA VAL A 245 6.55 -13.29 8.84
C VAL A 245 6.07 -14.43 9.74
N MET A 246 6.96 -15.40 10.02
CA MET A 246 6.65 -16.53 10.90
C MET A 246 6.27 -16.09 12.32
N TRP A 247 6.98 -15.10 12.88
CA TRP A 247 6.69 -14.57 14.22
C TRP A 247 5.36 -13.83 14.26
N GLY A 248 5.11 -12.93 13.30
CA GLY A 248 3.85 -12.17 13.24
C GLY A 248 2.61 -13.06 13.02
N GLY A 249 2.77 -14.17 12.30
CA GLY A 249 1.68 -15.13 12.06
C GLY A 249 1.33 -16.03 13.26
N ARG A 250 2.14 -16.05 14.33
CA ARG A 250 1.94 -16.93 15.50
C ARG A 250 1.35 -16.25 16.73
N GLU A 251 1.41 -14.92 16.82
CA GLU A 251 0.79 -14.13 17.90
C GLU A 251 -0.72 -14.02 17.71
#